data_AF-A0A9D9QG71-F1
#
_entry.id   AF-A0A9D9QG71-F1
#
_cell.length_a   1.000
_cell.length_b   1.000
_cell.length_c   1.000
_cell.angle_alpha   90.00
_cell.angle_beta   90.00
_cell.angle_gamma   90.00
#
_symmetry.space_group_name_H-M   'P 1'
#
loop_
_entity.id
_entity.type
_entity.pdbx_description
1 polymer ?
#
loop_
_entity_poly.entity_id
_entity_poly.type
_entity_poly.pdbx_seq_one_letter_code
_entity_poly.pdbx_strand_id
1 'polypeptide(L)'
;MARTPRSSNATTSSTEPAATAMNRDTLAASGPADPPLPFSGGRFPASAAEAAQIERRIVALYLVAPLVACGIALAGFHFGRPAWLAIGLAALGAVAVAVGLLAAVERRLLFFARSFMRRDARFVIYEGAAAVPFGAALAWVGLCVLALVLASTLGLTPGHLREAMLARPSLALLPLGVWFTLTGLGLLIGFADRRGPPARRMLNVLNDLTTRLAGVLLGAIGLALLAAGMADAVSPVAFDAAFRSLTGNPWPWRTP
;
A
#
# COMPACT_ATOMS: atom_id res chain seq x y z
N MET A 1 75.53 33.41 -40.19
CA MET A 1 74.62 33.64 -39.05
C MET A 1 73.68 32.45 -38.94
N ALA A 2 73.96 31.57 -37.98
CA ALA A 2 73.19 30.36 -37.70
C ALA A 2 72.02 30.68 -36.78
N ARG A 3 70.80 30.29 -37.17
CA ARG A 3 69.64 30.24 -36.27
C ARG A 3 69.21 28.78 -36.15
N THR A 4 69.35 28.28 -34.94
CA THR A 4 68.85 26.98 -34.47
C THR A 4 67.33 26.98 -34.41
N PRO A 5 66.65 25.86 -34.73
CA PRO A 5 65.24 25.68 -34.42
C PRO A 5 65.09 25.26 -32.95
N ARG A 6 64.32 26.04 -32.18
CA ARG A 6 63.96 25.70 -30.80
C ARG A 6 62.68 24.87 -30.84
N SER A 7 62.78 23.63 -30.37
CA SER A 7 61.66 22.75 -30.06
C SER A 7 60.85 23.28 -28.88
N SER A 8 59.53 23.18 -28.94
CA SER A 8 58.71 22.95 -27.74
C SER A 8 57.40 22.28 -28.14
N ASN A 9 57.38 20.96 -27.95
CA ASN A 9 56.15 20.18 -27.87
C ASN A 9 55.52 20.47 -26.52
N ALA A 10 54.39 21.18 -26.50
CA ALA A 10 53.51 21.21 -25.36
C ALA A 10 52.57 19.99 -25.45
N THR A 11 53.01 18.90 -24.82
CA THR A 11 52.17 17.73 -24.56
C THR A 11 51.12 18.12 -23.53
N THR A 12 49.89 18.37 -23.97
CA THR A 12 48.73 18.46 -23.07
C THR A 12 48.44 17.07 -22.52
N SER A 13 48.88 16.81 -21.29
CA SER A 13 48.50 15.65 -20.51
C SER A 13 47.02 15.77 -20.11
N SER A 14 46.13 15.21 -20.93
CA SER A 14 44.76 14.89 -20.55
C SER A 14 44.77 13.71 -19.58
N THR A 15 45.09 13.99 -18.32
CA THR A 15 44.90 13.04 -17.22
C THR A 15 43.46 13.17 -16.75
N GLU A 16 42.53 12.61 -17.53
CA GLU A 16 41.23 12.23 -16.98
C GLU A 16 41.48 11.10 -15.96
N PRO A 17 41.05 11.25 -14.70
CA PRO A 17 41.16 10.17 -13.74
C PRO A 17 40.23 9.03 -14.16
N ALA A 18 40.83 7.92 -14.58
CA ALA A 18 40.20 6.61 -14.82
C ALA A 18 39.69 5.97 -13.50
N ALA A 19 38.94 6.72 -12.69
CA ALA A 19 38.43 6.32 -11.38
C ALA A 19 36.90 6.50 -11.23
N THR A 20 36.17 6.78 -12.32
CA THR A 20 34.70 6.92 -12.29
C THR A 20 34.00 6.13 -13.38
N ALA A 21 34.64 5.06 -13.86
CA ALA A 21 33.98 3.97 -14.56
C ALA A 21 33.83 2.78 -13.59
N MET A 22 33.33 3.05 -12.39
CA MET A 22 32.79 2.00 -11.52
C MET A 22 31.45 1.55 -12.15
N ASN A 23 31.61 0.77 -13.22
CA ASN A 23 30.72 -0.24 -13.75
C ASN A 23 29.23 -0.03 -13.31
N ARG A 24 28.49 0.73 -14.12
CA ARG A 24 27.02 0.90 -13.95
C ARG A 24 26.32 -0.45 -13.92
N ASP A 25 26.91 -1.48 -14.53
CA ASP A 25 26.36 -2.84 -14.54
C ASP A 25 26.58 -3.59 -13.21
N THR A 26 27.62 -3.27 -12.42
CA THR A 26 27.73 -3.82 -11.04
C THR A 26 26.84 -3.10 -10.04
N LEU A 27 26.56 -1.80 -10.21
CA LEU A 27 25.54 -1.11 -9.42
C LEU A 27 24.11 -1.60 -9.70
N ALA A 28 23.85 -2.08 -10.93
CA ALA A 28 22.60 -2.78 -11.27
C ALA A 28 22.53 -4.19 -10.68
N ALA A 29 23.67 -4.90 -10.56
CA ALA A 29 23.75 -6.25 -10.00
C ALA A 29 23.67 -6.29 -8.45
N SER A 30 24.05 -5.21 -7.77
CA SER A 30 23.99 -5.08 -6.31
C SER A 30 22.95 -4.03 -5.89
N GLY A 31 21.71 -4.19 -6.33
CA GLY A 31 20.60 -3.42 -5.77
C GLY A 31 20.57 -3.57 -4.24
N PRO A 32 20.30 -2.49 -3.48
CA PRO A 32 20.08 -2.61 -2.04
C PRO A 32 18.97 -3.63 -1.77
N ALA A 33 19.01 -4.28 -0.61
CA ALA A 33 17.99 -5.24 -0.22
C ALA A 33 16.59 -4.63 -0.43
N ASP A 34 15.70 -5.39 -1.08
CA ASP A 34 14.29 -5.03 -1.20
C ASP A 34 13.78 -4.59 0.19
N PRO A 35 12.93 -3.54 0.29
CA PRO A 35 12.30 -3.20 1.55
C PRO A 35 11.60 -4.44 2.15
N PRO A 36 11.45 -4.50 3.48
CA PRO A 36 10.94 -5.69 4.15
C PRO A 36 9.59 -6.11 3.54
N LEU A 37 9.45 -7.43 3.43
CA LEU A 37 8.30 -8.23 2.95
C LEU A 37 6.93 -7.54 3.11
N PRO A 38 5.98 -7.77 2.17
CA PRO A 38 5.83 -8.96 1.33
C PRO A 38 6.25 -8.82 -0.15
N PHE A 39 6.93 -7.73 -0.52
CA PHE A 39 7.15 -7.40 -1.93
C PHE A 39 8.59 -7.68 -2.38
N SER A 40 8.77 -8.51 -3.42
CA SER A 40 10.07 -8.71 -4.09
C SER A 40 10.04 -8.17 -5.52
N GLY A 41 11.18 -7.69 -6.04
CA GLY A 41 11.29 -7.28 -7.44
C GLY A 41 10.85 -5.87 -7.74
N GLY A 42 11.05 -4.99 -6.77
CA GLY A 42 10.88 -3.57 -6.98
C GLY A 42 11.95 -3.05 -7.93
N ARG A 43 11.58 -2.18 -8.88
CA ARG A 43 12.55 -1.46 -9.71
C ARG A 43 12.76 -0.04 -9.21
N PHE A 44 13.94 0.49 -9.47
CA PHE A 44 14.19 1.92 -9.34
C PHE A 44 13.67 2.67 -10.57
N PRO A 45 13.43 3.99 -10.46
CA PRO A 45 13.14 4.84 -11.61
C PRO A 45 14.23 4.70 -12.69
N ALA A 46 13.84 4.55 -13.95
CA ALA A 46 14.74 4.35 -15.08
C ALA A 46 15.42 5.66 -15.53
N SER A 47 14.87 6.82 -15.15
CA SER A 47 15.40 8.14 -15.51
C SER A 47 15.19 9.17 -14.40
N ALA A 48 15.96 10.27 -14.46
CA ALA A 48 15.79 11.40 -13.54
C ALA A 48 14.42 12.08 -13.69
N ALA A 49 13.85 12.09 -14.90
CA ALA A 49 12.51 12.62 -15.15
C ALA A 49 11.43 11.76 -14.48
N GLU A 50 11.53 10.42 -14.58
CA GLU A 50 10.63 9.49 -13.88
C GLU A 50 10.79 9.62 -12.36
N ALA A 51 12.02 9.74 -11.86
CA ALA A 51 12.28 9.96 -10.44
C ALA A 51 11.61 11.24 -9.93
N ALA A 52 11.76 12.37 -10.63
CA ALA A 52 11.13 13.63 -10.25
C ALA A 52 9.59 13.61 -10.35
N GLN A 53 9.03 12.83 -11.28
CA GLN A 53 7.58 12.64 -11.36
C GLN A 53 7.05 11.79 -10.19
N ILE A 54 7.72 10.67 -9.89
CA ILE A 54 7.36 9.78 -8.79
C ILE A 54 7.51 10.48 -7.45
N GLU A 55 8.61 11.21 -7.26
CA GLU A 55 8.85 12.00 -6.05
C GLU A 55 7.73 13.02 -5.82
N ARG A 56 7.38 13.81 -6.84
CA ARG A 56 6.27 14.77 -6.74
C ARG A 56 4.95 14.10 -6.37
N ARG A 57 4.64 12.96 -6.98
CA ARG A 57 3.43 12.18 -6.67
C ARG A 57 3.44 11.63 -5.25
N ILE A 58 4.56 11.05 -4.81
CA ILE A 58 4.68 10.49 -3.46
C ILE A 58 4.60 11.60 -2.42
N VAL A 59 5.35 12.68 -2.59
CA VAL A 59 5.31 13.83 -1.70
C VAL A 59 3.90 14.41 -1.64
N ALA A 60 3.24 14.61 -2.78
CA ALA A 60 1.89 15.18 -2.78
C ALA A 60 0.84 14.23 -2.17
N LEU A 61 0.76 12.97 -2.63
CA LEU A 61 -0.36 12.06 -2.32
C LEU A 61 -0.12 11.15 -1.11
N TYR A 62 1.13 10.78 -0.83
CA TYR A 62 1.45 9.85 0.26
C TYR A 62 1.97 10.56 1.51
N LEU A 63 2.40 11.82 1.40
CA LEU A 63 2.92 12.59 2.53
C LEU A 63 2.10 13.84 2.81
N VAL A 64 2.10 14.84 1.92
CA VAL A 64 1.50 16.15 2.15
C VAL A 64 -0.01 16.06 2.30
N ALA A 65 -0.73 15.45 1.35
CA ALA A 65 -2.18 15.37 1.41
C ALA A 65 -2.69 14.61 2.65
N PRO A 66 -2.14 13.41 3.02
CA PRO A 66 -2.50 12.75 4.27
C PRO A 66 -2.16 13.57 5.52
N LEU A 67 -0.99 14.23 5.56
CA LEU A 67 -0.60 15.05 6.72
C LEU A 67 -1.51 16.27 6.89
N VAL A 68 -1.85 16.95 5.80
CA VAL A 68 -2.79 18.08 5.82
C VAL A 68 -4.17 17.62 6.25
N ALA A 69 -4.67 16.53 5.67
CA ALA A 69 -5.97 15.97 6.02
C ALA A 69 -6.03 15.53 7.49
N CYS A 70 -4.96 14.89 7.99
CA CYS A 70 -4.81 14.52 9.40
C CYS A 70 -4.72 15.76 10.30
N GLY A 71 -3.97 16.79 9.90
CA GLY A 71 -3.88 18.06 10.61
C GLY A 71 -5.24 18.77 10.73
N ILE A 72 -6.04 18.79 9.66
CA ILE A 72 -7.40 19.32 9.67
C ILE A 72 -8.30 18.48 10.60
N ALA A 73 -8.20 17.15 10.54
CA ALA A 73 -8.98 16.26 11.41
C ALA A 73 -8.64 16.47 12.89
N LEU A 74 -7.35 16.54 13.23
CA LEU A 74 -6.86 16.78 14.58
C LEU A 74 -7.24 18.18 15.08
N ALA A 75 -7.12 19.21 14.24
CA ALA A 75 -7.58 20.56 14.59
C ALA A 75 -9.09 20.57 14.86
N GLY A 76 -9.88 19.92 14.00
CA GLY A 76 -11.32 19.78 14.18
C GLY A 76 -11.69 19.09 15.49
N PHE A 77 -10.97 18.01 15.83
CA PHE A 77 -11.12 17.33 17.11
C PHE A 77 -10.76 18.24 18.30
N HIS A 78 -9.59 18.86 18.27
CA HIS A 78 -9.07 19.67 19.37
C HIS A 78 -9.90 20.93 19.65
N PHE A 79 -10.40 21.58 18.60
CA PHE A 79 -11.23 22.79 18.71
C PHE A 79 -12.73 22.50 18.81
N GLY A 80 -13.15 21.23 18.90
CA GLY A 80 -14.57 20.86 18.98
C GLY A 80 -15.37 21.27 17.74
N ARG A 81 -14.74 21.30 16.56
CA ARG A 81 -15.35 21.67 15.27
C ARG A 81 -15.65 20.40 14.46
N PRO A 82 -16.86 19.80 14.56
CA PRO A 82 -17.18 18.54 13.90
C PRO A 82 -17.08 18.63 12.37
N ALA A 83 -17.38 19.80 11.79
CA ALA A 83 -17.23 20.02 10.35
C ALA A 83 -15.77 19.87 9.89
N TRP A 84 -14.80 20.37 10.65
CA TRP A 84 -13.38 20.26 10.30
C TRP A 84 -12.89 18.82 10.46
N LEU A 85 -13.34 18.12 11.51
CA LEU A 85 -13.07 16.69 11.67
C LEU A 85 -13.56 15.89 10.46
N ALA A 86 -14.82 16.12 10.05
CA ALA A 86 -15.42 15.47 8.90
C ALA A 86 -14.66 15.79 7.60
N ILE A 87 -14.27 17.05 7.37
CA ILE A 87 -13.48 17.45 6.19
C ILE A 87 -12.13 16.73 6.18
N GLY A 88 -11.41 16.69 7.31
CA GLY A 88 -10.11 16.02 7.41
C GLY A 88 -10.22 14.51 7.16
N LEU A 89 -11.21 13.84 7.75
CA LEU A 89 -11.46 12.42 7.52
C LEU A 89 -11.93 12.12 6.09
N ALA A 90 -12.77 12.98 5.51
CA ALA A 90 -13.19 12.85 4.11
C ALA A 90 -12.01 13.01 3.16
N ALA A 91 -11.12 13.97 3.41
CA ALA A 91 -9.90 14.16 2.63
C ALA A 91 -8.97 12.94 2.75
N LEU A 92 -8.81 12.35 3.95
CA LEU A 92 -8.06 11.09 4.12
C LEU A 92 -8.68 9.94 3.32
N GLY A 93 -10.00 9.77 3.39
CA GLY A 93 -10.72 8.75 2.61
C GLY A 93 -10.55 8.95 1.10
N ALA A 94 -10.69 10.19 0.63
CA ALA A 94 -10.51 10.54 -0.78
C ALA A 94 -9.06 10.29 -1.27
N VAL A 95 -8.05 10.60 -0.45
CA VAL A 95 -6.65 10.31 -0.76
C VAL A 95 -6.42 8.80 -0.84
N ALA A 96 -6.95 8.01 0.10
CA ALA A 96 -6.86 6.54 0.04
C ALA A 96 -7.52 5.98 -1.23
N VAL A 97 -8.69 6.48 -1.62
CA VAL A 97 -9.35 6.13 -2.89
C VAL A 97 -8.47 6.49 -4.09
N ALA A 98 -7.97 7.73 -4.14
CA ALA A 98 -7.14 8.19 -5.25
C ALA A 98 -5.85 7.35 -5.38
N VAL A 99 -5.15 7.11 -4.28
CA VAL A 99 -3.93 6.29 -4.25
C VAL A 99 -4.23 4.84 -4.63
N GLY A 100 -5.32 4.27 -4.11
CA GLY A 100 -5.72 2.90 -4.42
C GLY A 100 -6.10 2.70 -5.89
N LEU A 101 -6.87 3.63 -6.46
CA LEU A 101 -7.23 3.60 -7.89
C LEU A 101 -6.01 3.79 -8.77
N LEU A 102 -5.12 4.73 -8.43
CA LEU A 102 -3.90 4.98 -9.20
C LEU A 102 -2.97 3.76 -9.17
N ALA A 103 -2.85 3.10 -8.02
CA ALA A 103 -2.12 1.84 -7.91
C ALA A 103 -2.71 0.72 -8.76
N ALA A 104 -4.05 0.62 -8.83
CA ALA A 104 -4.73 -0.39 -9.62
C ALA A 104 -4.63 -0.13 -11.12
N VAL A 105 -4.83 1.12 -11.56
CA VAL A 105 -4.77 1.53 -12.98
C VAL A 105 -3.34 1.45 -13.50
N GLU A 106 -2.36 1.98 -12.76
CA GLU A 106 -0.96 1.95 -13.17
C GLU A 106 -0.31 0.59 -12.91
N ARG A 107 -1.00 -0.32 -12.19
CA ARG A 107 -0.49 -1.63 -11.74
C ARG A 107 0.86 -1.48 -11.01
N ARG A 108 0.98 -0.42 -10.21
CA ARG A 108 2.20 0.03 -9.55
C ARG A 108 1.93 0.36 -8.10
N LEU A 109 2.74 -0.20 -7.19
CA LEU A 109 2.82 0.24 -5.81
C LEU A 109 4.13 0.99 -5.59
N LEU A 110 4.04 2.16 -4.97
CA LEU A 110 5.17 3.02 -4.70
C LEU A 110 5.53 2.94 -3.21
N PHE A 111 6.78 2.60 -2.91
CA PHE A 111 7.28 2.55 -1.54
C PHE A 111 8.50 3.46 -1.35
N PHE A 112 8.56 4.03 -0.16
CA PHE A 112 9.74 4.73 0.32
C PHE A 112 10.70 3.73 0.96
N ALA A 113 11.77 3.38 0.26
CA ALA A 113 12.83 2.54 0.82
C ALA A 113 13.91 3.45 1.40
N ARG A 114 13.95 3.55 2.73
CA ARG A 114 15.10 4.14 3.42
C ARG A 114 16.10 3.02 3.67
N SER A 115 17.17 2.97 2.88
CA SER A 115 18.27 2.07 3.22
C SER A 115 18.96 2.61 4.48
N PHE A 116 18.91 1.87 5.59
CA PHE A 116 19.60 2.29 6.82
C PHE A 116 21.13 2.35 6.62
N MET A 117 21.67 1.61 5.65
CA MET A 117 23.12 1.57 5.37
C MET A 117 23.60 2.62 4.38
N ARG A 118 22.73 3.11 3.50
CA ARG A 118 23.05 4.20 2.57
C ARG A 118 22.05 5.30 2.83
N ARG A 119 22.48 6.44 3.39
CA ARG A 119 21.65 7.62 3.69
C ARG A 119 20.88 8.21 2.48
N ASP A 120 20.84 7.51 1.36
CA ASP A 120 20.01 7.79 0.20
C ASP A 120 18.59 7.26 0.44
N ALA A 121 17.64 8.17 0.59
CA ALA A 121 16.24 7.84 0.38
C ALA A 121 16.03 7.47 -1.10
N ARG A 122 15.52 6.26 -1.38
CA ARG A 122 15.20 5.84 -2.75
C ARG A 122 13.77 5.35 -2.84
N PHE A 123 13.13 5.66 -3.97
CA PHE A 123 11.80 5.17 -4.29
C PHE A 123 11.90 3.80 -4.97
N VAL A 124 11.07 2.86 -4.51
CA VAL A 124 10.97 1.52 -5.08
C VAL A 124 9.57 1.36 -5.67
N ILE A 125 9.52 0.93 -6.93
CA ILE A 125 8.30 0.73 -7.70
C ILE A 125 8.08 -0.76 -7.84
N TYR A 126 7.00 -1.27 -7.26
CA TYR A 126 6.56 -2.64 -7.49
C TYR A 126 5.51 -2.67 -8.58
N GLU A 127 5.88 -3.23 -9.72
CA GLU A 127 4.98 -3.39 -10.85
C GLU A 127 4.41 -4.81 -10.85
N GLY A 128 3.13 -4.95 -11.14
CA GLY A 128 2.56 -6.28 -11.33
C GLY A 128 1.06 -6.36 -11.15
N ALA A 129 0.51 -7.52 -11.50
CA ALA A 129 -0.91 -7.80 -11.34
C ALA A 129 -1.37 -7.73 -9.88
N ALA A 130 -0.48 -8.00 -8.92
CA ALA A 130 -0.77 -7.89 -7.50
C ALA A 130 -1.04 -6.45 -7.03
N ALA A 131 -0.56 -5.42 -7.74
CA ALA A 131 -0.87 -4.03 -7.41
C ALA A 131 -2.37 -3.71 -7.54
N VAL A 132 -3.09 -4.44 -8.41
CA VAL A 132 -4.54 -4.25 -8.62
C VAL A 132 -5.34 -4.58 -7.36
N PRO A 133 -5.28 -5.79 -6.78
CA PRO A 133 -6.04 -6.10 -5.57
C PRO A 133 -5.57 -5.30 -4.35
N PHE A 134 -4.28 -4.97 -4.21
CA PHE A 134 -3.83 -4.08 -3.13
C PHE A 134 -4.37 -2.65 -3.29
N GLY A 135 -4.33 -2.11 -4.51
CA GLY A 135 -4.92 -0.81 -4.83
C GLY A 135 -6.43 -0.78 -4.58
N ALA A 136 -7.14 -1.84 -4.99
CA ALA A 136 -8.57 -2.00 -4.73
C ALA A 136 -8.87 -2.11 -3.22
N ALA A 137 -8.07 -2.84 -2.45
CA ALA A 137 -8.22 -2.95 -1.00
C ALA A 137 -8.06 -1.58 -0.32
N LEU A 138 -7.07 -0.79 -0.73
CA LEU A 138 -6.86 0.56 -0.21
C LEU A 138 -7.99 1.51 -0.59
N ALA A 139 -8.45 1.46 -1.85
CA ALA A 139 -9.58 2.27 -2.29
C ALA A 139 -10.87 1.90 -1.52
N TRP A 140 -11.09 0.61 -1.27
CA TRP A 140 -12.20 0.13 -0.46
C TRP A 140 -12.18 0.67 0.97
N VAL A 141 -11.01 0.69 1.63
CA VAL A 141 -10.85 1.31 2.95
C VAL A 141 -11.19 2.81 2.88
N GLY A 142 -10.71 3.52 1.86
CA GLY A 142 -11.05 4.92 1.65
C GLY A 142 -12.56 5.16 1.50
N LEU A 143 -13.26 4.31 0.74
CA LEU A 143 -14.72 4.36 0.59
C LEU A 143 -15.44 4.09 1.92
N CYS A 144 -14.96 3.14 2.73
CA CYS A 144 -15.51 2.87 4.06
C CYS A 144 -15.39 4.10 4.98
N VAL A 145 -14.23 4.78 4.96
CA VAL A 145 -14.03 6.02 5.72
C VAL A 145 -15.00 7.11 5.23
N LEU A 146 -15.14 7.30 3.92
CA LEU A 146 -16.08 8.26 3.35
C LEU A 146 -17.53 7.96 3.75
N ALA A 147 -17.94 6.69 3.75
CA ALA A 147 -19.26 6.27 4.19
C ALA A 147 -19.50 6.57 5.67
N LEU A 148 -18.51 6.35 6.54
CA LEU A 148 -18.59 6.70 7.96
C LEU A 148 -18.67 8.21 8.19
N VAL A 149 -17.91 9.00 7.43
CA VAL A 149 -17.99 10.46 7.48
C VAL A 149 -19.37 10.93 7.04
N LEU A 150 -19.89 10.40 5.92
CA LEU A 150 -21.23 10.73 5.43
C LEU A 150 -22.30 10.40 6.49
N ALA A 151 -22.24 9.20 7.06
CA ALA A 151 -23.12 8.80 8.15
C ALA A 151 -23.07 9.78 9.35
N SER A 152 -21.87 10.20 9.74
CA SER A 152 -21.69 11.18 10.81
C SER A 152 -22.27 12.56 10.45
N THR A 153 -22.09 13.02 9.21
CA THR A 153 -22.68 14.30 8.76
C THR A 153 -24.20 14.27 8.68
N LEU A 154 -24.80 13.08 8.53
CA LEU A 154 -26.25 12.85 8.61
C LEU A 154 -26.76 12.75 10.05
N GLY A 155 -25.90 12.94 11.06
CA GLY A 155 -26.28 12.96 12.47
C GLY A 155 -26.18 11.60 13.18
N LEU A 156 -25.63 10.57 12.53
CA LEU A 156 -25.41 9.29 13.20
C LEU A 156 -24.25 9.40 14.20
N THR A 157 -24.57 9.20 15.47
CA THR A 157 -23.57 9.16 16.54
C THR A 157 -22.79 7.83 16.50
N PRO A 158 -21.57 7.78 17.06
CA PRO A 158 -20.82 6.52 17.17
C PRO A 158 -21.58 5.41 17.90
N GLY A 159 -22.43 5.77 18.87
CA GLY A 159 -23.32 4.85 19.57
C GLY A 159 -24.32 4.19 18.62
N HIS A 160 -25.04 4.99 17.82
CA HIS A 160 -25.98 4.47 16.82
C HIS A 160 -25.28 3.58 15.77
N LEU A 161 -24.09 3.96 15.32
CA LEU A 161 -23.31 3.14 14.37
C LEU A 161 -22.92 1.79 14.98
N ARG A 162 -22.46 1.80 16.24
CA ARG A 162 -22.14 0.58 16.97
C ARG A 162 -23.37 -0.30 17.14
N GLU A 163 -24.49 0.26 17.61
CA GLU A 163 -25.74 -0.46 17.78
C GLU A 163 -26.23 -1.05 16.46
N ALA A 164 -26.17 -0.29 15.37
CA ALA A 164 -26.51 -0.78 14.03
C ALA A 164 -25.60 -1.92 13.58
N MET A 165 -24.28 -1.83 13.80
CA MET A 165 -23.34 -2.91 13.47
C MET A 165 -23.55 -4.16 14.34
N LEU A 166 -23.95 -4.00 15.60
CA LEU A 166 -24.27 -5.12 16.47
C LEU A 166 -25.59 -5.78 16.08
N ALA A 167 -26.61 -5.00 15.72
CA ALA A 167 -27.90 -5.51 15.25
C ALA A 167 -27.82 -6.14 13.85
N ARG A 168 -26.94 -5.61 12.99
CA ARG A 168 -26.67 -6.09 11.63
C ARG A 168 -25.17 -6.31 11.43
N PRO A 169 -24.64 -7.47 11.86
CA PRO A 169 -23.21 -7.77 11.76
C PRO A 169 -22.70 -7.71 10.31
N SER A 170 -23.56 -7.92 9.31
CA SER A 170 -23.27 -7.68 7.89
C SER A 170 -22.59 -6.32 7.60
N LEU A 171 -22.95 -5.26 8.33
CA LEU A 171 -22.36 -3.91 8.16
C LEU A 171 -20.86 -3.87 8.48
N ALA A 172 -20.35 -4.77 9.32
CA ALA A 172 -18.92 -4.89 9.64
C ALA A 172 -18.26 -6.05 8.89
N LEU A 173 -18.96 -7.18 8.77
CA LEU A 173 -18.45 -8.39 8.13
C LEU A 173 -18.17 -8.19 6.64
N LEU A 174 -19.05 -7.51 5.91
CA LEU A 174 -18.86 -7.29 4.47
C LEU A 174 -17.65 -6.41 4.17
N PRO A 175 -17.49 -5.21 4.78
CA PRO A 175 -16.30 -4.38 4.52
C PRO A 175 -14.98 -5.07 4.88
N LEU A 176 -14.93 -5.75 6.03
CA LEU A 176 -13.74 -6.49 6.45
C LEU A 176 -13.46 -7.67 5.52
N GLY A 177 -14.50 -8.41 5.14
CA GLY A 177 -14.41 -9.52 4.21
C GLY A 177 -13.83 -9.11 2.87
N VAL A 178 -14.35 -8.03 2.25
CA VAL A 178 -13.81 -7.48 1.00
C VAL A 178 -12.34 -7.11 1.15
N TRP A 179 -11.98 -6.39 2.22
CA TRP A 179 -10.60 -5.96 2.44
C TRP A 179 -9.64 -7.15 2.60
N PHE A 180 -10.01 -8.16 3.39
CA PHE A 180 -9.22 -9.37 3.58
C PHE A 180 -9.10 -10.20 2.30
N THR A 181 -10.18 -10.39 1.54
CA THR A 181 -10.16 -11.13 0.29
C THR A 181 -9.27 -10.46 -0.75
N LEU A 182 -9.37 -9.13 -0.91
CA LEU A 182 -8.52 -8.39 -1.85
C LEU A 182 -7.06 -8.44 -1.41
N THR A 183 -6.77 -8.22 -0.12
CA THR A 183 -5.40 -8.31 0.40
C THR A 183 -4.82 -9.72 0.21
N GLY A 184 -5.60 -10.75 0.52
CA GLY A 184 -5.24 -12.15 0.32
C GLY A 184 -4.93 -12.46 -1.15
N LEU A 185 -5.77 -11.97 -2.08
CA LEU A 185 -5.55 -12.12 -3.52
C LEU A 185 -4.26 -11.42 -3.98
N GLY A 186 -3.96 -10.23 -3.45
CA GLY A 186 -2.71 -9.53 -3.73
C GLY A 186 -1.47 -10.32 -3.29
N LEU A 187 -1.52 -10.91 -2.10
CA LEU A 187 -0.45 -11.77 -1.59
C LEU A 187 -0.31 -13.08 -2.39
N LEU A 188 -1.41 -13.68 -2.84
CA LEU A 188 -1.41 -14.91 -3.65
C LEU A 188 -0.81 -14.69 -5.05
N ILE A 189 -1.14 -13.56 -5.69
CA ILE A 189 -0.56 -13.19 -6.98
C ILE A 189 0.93 -12.91 -6.77
N GLY A 190 1.27 -12.14 -5.72
CA GLY A 190 2.63 -11.79 -5.37
C GLY A 190 3.29 -10.84 -6.37
N PHE A 191 4.47 -10.35 -6.00
CA PHE A 191 5.36 -9.60 -6.88
C PHE A 191 6.58 -10.48 -7.11
N ALA A 192 6.62 -11.14 -8.27
CA ALA A 192 7.64 -12.14 -8.54
C ALA A 192 8.95 -11.48 -8.96
N ASP A 193 10.02 -11.68 -8.18
CA ASP A 193 11.38 -11.49 -8.67
C ASP A 193 12.09 -12.83 -8.80
N ARG A 194 12.45 -13.18 -10.03
CA ARG A 194 13.23 -14.40 -10.34
C ARG A 194 14.72 -14.12 -10.49
N ARG A 195 15.17 -12.87 -10.30
CA ARG A 195 16.54 -12.46 -10.59
C ARG A 195 17.35 -12.36 -9.28
N GLY A 196 18.30 -13.28 -9.11
CA GLY A 196 19.23 -13.23 -7.99
C GLY A 196 20.16 -14.44 -7.91
N PRO A 197 21.24 -14.37 -7.13
CA PRO A 197 22.12 -15.49 -6.83
C PRO A 197 21.36 -16.62 -6.09
N PRO A 198 21.80 -17.89 -6.21
CA PRO A 198 21.04 -19.07 -5.76
C PRO A 198 20.66 -19.05 -4.27
N ALA A 199 21.52 -18.55 -3.38
CA ALA A 199 21.21 -18.40 -1.96
C ALA A 199 20.06 -17.40 -1.69
N ARG A 200 19.99 -16.29 -2.47
CA ARG A 200 18.86 -15.35 -2.39
C ARG A 200 17.58 -15.96 -2.98
N ARG A 201 17.69 -16.83 -3.99
CA ARG A 201 16.52 -17.53 -4.55
C ARG A 201 15.84 -18.41 -3.50
N MET A 202 16.60 -19.16 -2.71
CA MET A 202 16.01 -20.05 -1.69
C MET A 202 15.29 -19.26 -0.59
N LEU A 203 15.87 -18.14 -0.13
CA LEU A 203 15.20 -17.21 0.80
C LEU A 203 13.95 -16.57 0.16
N ASN A 204 14.02 -16.17 -1.11
CA ASN A 204 12.88 -15.63 -1.83
C ASN A 204 11.76 -16.67 -2.01
N VAL A 205 12.09 -17.94 -2.23
CA VAL A 205 11.09 -19.03 -2.30
C VAL A 205 10.41 -19.23 -0.94
N LEU A 206 11.16 -19.23 0.16
CA LEU A 206 10.57 -19.40 1.49
C LEU A 206 9.67 -18.20 1.86
N ASN A 207 10.11 -16.99 1.51
CA ASN A 207 9.33 -15.77 1.69
C ASN A 207 8.08 -15.78 0.82
N ASP A 208 8.19 -16.12 -0.47
CA ASP A 208 7.04 -16.24 -1.39
C ASP A 208 6.05 -17.29 -0.91
N LEU A 209 6.52 -18.44 -0.41
CA LEU A 209 5.66 -19.46 0.19
C LEU A 209 4.93 -18.93 1.43
N THR A 210 5.64 -18.24 2.32
CA THR A 210 5.04 -17.64 3.54
C THR A 210 4.01 -16.58 3.18
N THR A 211 4.33 -15.72 2.21
CA THR A 211 3.44 -14.68 1.69
C THR A 211 2.21 -15.28 1.03
N ARG A 212 2.36 -16.34 0.21
CA ARG A 212 1.24 -17.06 -0.40
C ARG A 212 0.38 -17.75 0.66
N LEU A 213 0.97 -18.38 1.67
CA LEU A 213 0.24 -19.01 2.77
C LEU A 213 -0.57 -17.97 3.55
N ALA A 214 0.04 -16.83 3.88
CA ALA A 214 -0.67 -15.69 4.46
C ALA A 214 -1.80 -15.23 3.54
N GLY A 215 -1.56 -15.17 2.22
CA GLY A 215 -2.56 -14.85 1.21
C GLY A 215 -3.74 -15.82 1.17
N VAL A 216 -3.49 -17.14 1.22
CA VAL A 216 -4.53 -18.18 1.33
C VAL A 216 -5.34 -17.97 2.60
N LEU A 217 -4.67 -17.80 3.74
CA LEU A 217 -5.32 -17.65 5.04
C LEU A 217 -6.20 -16.39 5.09
N LEU A 218 -5.64 -15.25 4.68
CA LEU A 218 -6.36 -13.97 4.59
C LEU A 218 -7.53 -14.05 3.60
N GLY A 219 -7.31 -14.69 2.44
CA GLY A 219 -8.35 -14.91 1.45
C GLY A 219 -9.50 -15.77 1.98
N ALA A 220 -9.19 -16.88 2.65
CA ALA A 220 -10.17 -17.78 3.25
C ALA A 220 -10.96 -17.10 4.37
N ILE A 221 -10.29 -16.36 5.26
CA ILE A 221 -10.93 -15.56 6.31
C ILE A 221 -11.85 -14.51 5.66
N GLY A 222 -11.37 -13.78 4.66
CA GLY A 222 -12.16 -12.78 3.96
C GLY A 222 -13.41 -13.36 3.30
N LEU A 223 -13.27 -14.51 2.63
CA LEU A 223 -14.40 -15.21 2.01
C LEU A 223 -15.41 -15.73 3.05
N ALA A 224 -14.95 -16.23 4.20
CA ALA A 224 -15.82 -16.65 5.29
C ALA A 224 -16.60 -15.46 5.88
N LEU A 225 -15.94 -14.32 6.08
CA LEU A 225 -16.59 -13.09 6.55
C LEU A 225 -17.60 -12.56 5.53
N LEU A 226 -17.26 -12.59 4.23
CA LEU A 226 -18.20 -12.24 3.16
C LEU A 226 -19.41 -13.17 3.15
N ALA A 227 -19.20 -14.49 3.23
CA ALA A 227 -20.29 -15.46 3.25
C ALA A 227 -21.21 -15.25 4.45
N ALA A 228 -20.64 -15.06 5.65
CA ALA A 228 -21.40 -14.77 6.87
C ALA A 228 -22.14 -13.44 6.78
N GLY A 229 -21.49 -12.38 6.28
CA GLY A 229 -22.10 -11.07 6.08
C GLY A 229 -23.20 -11.07 5.03
N MET A 230 -23.04 -11.82 3.94
CA MET A 230 -24.05 -11.98 2.88
C MET A 230 -25.25 -12.79 3.39
N ALA A 231 -24.99 -13.86 4.15
CA ALA A 231 -26.06 -14.64 4.78
C ALA A 231 -26.90 -13.76 5.72
N ASP A 232 -26.24 -12.95 6.55
CA ASP A 232 -26.92 -11.97 7.41
C ASP A 232 -27.69 -10.89 6.63
N ALA A 233 -27.11 -10.39 5.54
CA ALA A 233 -27.71 -9.35 4.73
C ALA A 233 -28.96 -9.83 3.95
N VAL A 234 -28.94 -11.07 3.47
CA VAL A 234 -30.03 -11.66 2.67
C VAL A 234 -31.11 -12.28 3.57
N SER A 235 -30.70 -13.02 4.61
CA SER A 235 -31.62 -13.68 5.53
C SER A 235 -31.08 -13.62 6.97
N PRO A 236 -31.42 -12.54 7.70
CA PRO A 236 -31.07 -12.39 9.12
C PRO A 236 -31.46 -13.61 9.97
N VAL A 237 -32.62 -14.21 9.67
CA VAL A 237 -33.16 -15.38 10.38
C VAL A 237 -32.29 -16.62 10.15
N ALA A 238 -31.80 -16.85 8.93
CA ALA A 238 -30.93 -17.97 8.63
C ALA A 238 -29.56 -17.82 9.31
N PHE A 239 -29.04 -16.59 9.36
CA PHE A 239 -27.83 -16.28 10.11
C PHE A 239 -27.99 -16.60 11.61
N ASP A 240 -29.09 -16.16 12.23
CA ASP A 240 -29.34 -16.39 13.65
C ASP A 240 -29.52 -17.89 13.97
N ALA A 241 -30.19 -18.64 13.10
CA ALA A 241 -30.34 -20.09 13.23
C ALA A 241 -28.98 -20.82 13.14
N ALA A 242 -28.14 -20.44 12.17
CA ALA A 242 -26.80 -20.98 12.01
C ALA A 242 -25.91 -20.64 13.21
N PHE A 243 -25.92 -19.38 13.68
CA PHE A 243 -25.17 -18.95 14.84
C PHE A 243 -25.58 -19.72 16.10
N ARG A 244 -26.89 -19.91 16.32
CA ARG A 244 -27.42 -20.70 17.44
C ARG A 244 -26.98 -22.15 17.36
N SER A 245 -26.97 -22.76 16.17
CA SER A 245 -26.52 -24.13 16.00
C SER A 245 -25.04 -24.33 16.35
N LEU A 246 -24.20 -23.32 16.10
CA LEU A 246 -22.76 -23.38 16.34
C LEU A 246 -22.38 -23.03 17.79
N THR A 247 -23.06 -22.05 18.39
CA THR A 247 -22.68 -21.50 19.70
C THR A 247 -23.60 -21.94 20.85
N GLY A 248 -24.71 -22.60 20.53
CA GLY A 248 -25.77 -22.94 21.50
C GLY A 248 -26.59 -21.73 21.98
N ASN A 249 -26.29 -20.52 21.53
CA ASN A 249 -26.88 -19.27 22.05
C ASN A 249 -27.46 -18.41 20.91
N PRO A 250 -28.54 -17.65 21.15
CA PRO A 250 -29.01 -16.65 20.20
C PRO A 250 -28.00 -15.52 20.04
N TRP A 251 -28.05 -14.82 18.92
CA TRP A 251 -27.25 -13.61 18.74
C TRP A 251 -27.67 -12.54 19.78
N PRO A 252 -26.76 -12.07 20.66
CA PRO A 252 -27.15 -11.33 21.86
C PRO A 252 -27.69 -9.92 21.58
N TRP A 253 -27.51 -9.41 20.36
CA TRP A 253 -27.87 -8.05 19.97
C TRP A 253 -29.11 -7.98 19.08
N ARG A 254 -29.74 -9.13 18.80
CA ARG A 254 -31.06 -9.20 18.18
C ARG A 254 -32.05 -9.60 19.24
N THR A 255 -32.71 -8.61 19.83
CA THR A 255 -33.91 -8.90 20.61
C THR A 255 -35.03 -9.32 19.66
N PRO A 256 -35.85 -10.32 20.04
CA PRO A 256 -37.05 -10.69 19.30
C PRO A 256 -38.06 -9.54 19.23
#